data_AF-A0A9Q3VYT5-F1
#
_entry.id   AF-A0A9Q3VYT5-F1
#
_cell.length_a   1.000
_cell.length_b   1.000
_cell.length_c   1.000
_cell.angle_alpha   90.00
_cell.angle_beta   90.00
_cell.angle_gamma   90.00
#
_symmetry.space_group_name_H-M   'P 1'
#
loop_
_entity.id
_entity.type
_entity.pdbx_description
1 polymer ?
#
loop_
_entity_poly.entity_id
_entity_poly.type
_entity_poly.pdbx_seq_one_letter_code
_entity_poly.pdbx_strand_id
1 'polypeptide(L)'
;MSNGMRVDLSALDEVIRKLNGLLSDMDKANTKAKYETDIPSTAFGSMKFLESNELHSAHEKQKARIESIIKGLHGLIDDFGTSTSKVRDKYSDQEHANAQGVSAAPKGGSAY
;
A
#
# COMPACT_ATOMS: atom_id res chain seq x y z
N MET A 1 -12.98 -23.74 26.08
CA MET A 1 -12.45 -23.86 24.70
C MET A 1 -12.70 -22.53 23.99
N SER A 2 -11.81 -21.55 24.13
CA SER A 2 -11.95 -20.26 23.45
C SER A 2 -11.52 -20.41 21.99
N ASN A 3 -12.49 -20.65 21.12
CA ASN A 3 -12.30 -20.59 19.67
C ASN A 3 -12.19 -19.12 19.17
N GLY A 4 -11.58 -18.26 20.00
CA GLY A 4 -11.54 -16.82 19.81
C GLY A 4 -10.58 -16.48 18.68
N MET A 5 -11.17 -16.23 17.50
CA MET A 5 -10.62 -15.42 16.42
C MET A 5 -9.10 -15.41 16.32
N ARG A 6 -8.52 -16.52 15.85
CA ARG A 6 -7.13 -16.55 15.37
C ARG A 6 -7.02 -15.71 14.10
N VAL A 7 -7.10 -14.39 14.22
CA VAL A 7 -6.51 -13.54 13.19
C VAL A 7 -5.02 -13.73 13.32
N ASP A 8 -4.43 -14.39 12.33
CA ASP A 8 -3.01 -14.63 12.29
C ASP A 8 -2.31 -13.29 12.05
N LEU A 9 -1.99 -12.58 13.14
CA LEU A 9 -1.34 -11.27 13.11
C LEU A 9 -0.01 -11.35 12.33
N SER A 10 0.62 -12.51 12.29
CA SER A 10 1.83 -12.75 11.50
C SER A 10 1.56 -12.73 9.99
N ALA A 11 0.42 -13.26 9.55
CA ALA A 11 -0.02 -13.20 8.15
C ALA A 11 -0.38 -11.76 7.73
N LEU A 12 -1.00 -10.97 8.63
CA LEU A 12 -1.25 -9.55 8.37
C LEU A 12 0.05 -8.75 8.22
N ASP A 13 1.04 -9.01 9.08
CA ASP A 13 2.37 -8.39 8.98
C ASP A 13 3.11 -8.79 7.70
N GLU A 14 2.96 -10.03 7.24
CA GLU A 14 3.54 -10.49 5.98
C GLU A 14 2.91 -9.77 4.77
N VAL A 15 1.58 -9.60 4.78
CA VAL A 15 0.86 -8.85 3.75
C VAL A 15 1.30 -7.39 3.74
N ILE A 16 1.42 -6.74 4.90
CA ILE A 16 1.93 -5.36 4.99
C ILE A 16 3.35 -5.27 4.40
N ARG A 17 4.24 -6.20 4.73
CA ARG A 17 5.61 -6.22 4.17
C ARG A 17 5.60 -6.35 2.65
N LYS A 18 4.80 -7.27 2.11
CA LYS A 18 4.69 -7.47 0.65
C LYS A 18 4.15 -6.23 -0.05
N LEU A 19 3.15 -5.56 0.54
CA LEU A 19 2.59 -4.32 0.00
C LEU A 19 3.58 -3.16 0.06
N ASN A 20 4.36 -3.02 1.13
CA ASN A 20 5.43 -2.03 1.21
C ASN A 20 6.54 -2.29 0.19
N GLY A 21 6.85 -3.57 -0.08
CA GLY A 21 7.77 -3.94 -1.15
C GLY A 21 7.25 -3.53 -2.53
N LEU A 22 5.98 -3.83 -2.81
CA LEU A 22 5.32 -3.39 -4.03
C LEU A 22 5.33 -1.86 -4.17
N LEU A 23 5.02 -1.12 -3.10
CA LEU A 23 5.08 0.34 -3.07
C LEU A 23 6.47 0.86 -3.47
N SER A 24 7.53 0.28 -2.91
CA SER A 24 8.92 0.68 -3.23
C SER A 24 9.26 0.45 -4.70
N ASP A 25 8.84 -0.67 -5.28
CA ASP A 25 9.08 -0.95 -6.71
C ASP A 25 8.24 -0.05 -7.62
N MET A 26 7.05 0.34 -7.17
CA MET A 26 6.19 1.30 -7.86
C MET A 26 6.75 2.73 -7.80
N ASP A 27 7.35 3.15 -6.70
CA ASP A 27 8.04 4.44 -6.59
C ASP A 27 9.20 4.54 -7.59
N LYS A 28 9.95 3.44 -7.77
CA LYS A 28 10.99 3.36 -8.81
C LYS A 28 10.36 3.48 -10.20
N ALA A 29 9.25 2.78 -10.47
CA ALA A 29 8.55 2.87 -11.74
C ALA A 29 8.00 4.28 -12.01
N ASN A 30 7.48 4.97 -10.98
CA ASN A 30 7.02 6.35 -11.05
C ASN A 30 8.15 7.30 -11.43
N THR A 31 9.29 7.15 -10.75
CA THR A 31 10.48 7.96 -11.00
C THR A 31 10.96 7.78 -12.45
N LYS A 32 11.02 6.54 -12.94
CA LYS A 32 11.37 6.26 -14.33
C LYS A 32 10.37 6.82 -15.33
N ALA A 33 9.08 6.59 -15.11
CA ALA A 33 8.03 7.13 -15.98
C ALA A 33 8.11 8.67 -16.03
N LYS A 34 8.29 9.34 -14.90
CA LYS A 34 8.30 10.80 -14.82
C LYS A 34 9.54 11.44 -15.44
N TYR A 35 10.72 10.86 -15.20
CA TYR A 35 12.00 11.51 -15.52
C TYR A 35 12.78 10.84 -16.66
N GLU A 36 12.64 9.52 -16.86
CA GLU A 36 13.40 8.78 -17.88
C GLU A 36 12.65 8.60 -19.19
N THR A 37 11.33 8.87 -19.21
CA THR A 37 10.53 8.82 -20.45
C THR A 37 10.28 10.19 -21.06
N ASP A 38 10.94 11.25 -20.57
CA ASP A 38 10.77 12.59 -21.12
C ASP A 38 11.44 12.69 -22.49
N ILE A 39 10.62 12.82 -23.54
CA ILE A 39 11.10 12.99 -24.92
C ILE A 39 10.73 14.40 -25.36
N PRO A 40 11.70 15.29 -25.63
CA PRO A 40 11.41 16.66 -26.05
C PRO A 40 10.73 16.67 -27.42
N SER A 41 9.85 17.65 -27.65
CA SER A 41 9.11 17.79 -28.92
C SER A 41 10.02 17.80 -30.15
N THR A 42 11.22 18.36 -30.01
CA THR A 42 12.25 18.42 -31.06
C THR A 42 12.80 17.05 -31.47
N ALA A 43 12.69 16.02 -30.62
CA ALA A 43 13.07 14.66 -30.95
C ALA A 43 12.00 13.93 -31.79
N PHE A 44 10.74 14.40 -31.78
CA PHE A 44 9.67 13.89 -32.64
C PHE A 44 9.69 14.50 -34.04
N GLY A 45 10.33 15.66 -34.21
CA GLY A 45 10.46 16.34 -35.50
C GLY A 45 10.54 17.86 -35.37
N SER A 46 10.53 18.52 -36.53
CA SER A 46 10.44 19.98 -36.58
C SER A 46 9.08 20.45 -36.08
N MET A 47 9.03 21.56 -35.33
CA MET A 47 7.77 22.21 -34.93
C MET A 47 6.85 22.56 -36.12
N LYS A 48 7.40 22.64 -37.33
CA LYS A 48 6.65 22.90 -38.57
C LYS A 48 5.93 21.66 -39.12
N PHE A 49 6.19 20.47 -38.58
CA PHE A 49 5.54 19.22 -38.95
C PHE A 49 4.43 18.93 -37.93
N LEU A 50 3.18 19.05 -38.35
CA LEU A 50 2.02 18.97 -37.46
C LEU A 50 1.91 17.59 -36.80
N GLU A 51 2.20 16.53 -37.55
CA GLU A 51 2.17 15.15 -37.08
C GLU A 51 3.21 14.89 -35.99
N SER A 52 4.34 15.61 -35.99
CA SER A 52 5.34 15.58 -34.91
C SER A 52 4.77 16.15 -33.61
N ASN A 53 3.99 17.24 -33.70
CA ASN A 53 3.34 17.86 -32.55
C ASN A 53 2.21 16.98 -32.01
N GLU A 54 1.44 16.33 -32.90
CA GLU A 54 0.40 15.38 -32.52
C GLU A 54 0.98 14.16 -31.80
N LEU A 55 2.08 13.60 -32.32
CA LEU A 55 2.77 12.46 -31.72
C LEU A 55 3.35 12.81 -30.34
N HIS A 56 3.98 13.98 -30.21
CA HIS A 56 4.46 14.46 -28.91
C HIS A 56 3.31 14.67 -27.91
N SER A 57 2.18 15.24 -28.35
CA SER A 57 1.00 15.39 -27.49
C SER A 57 0.41 14.04 -27.05
N ALA A 58 0.38 13.05 -27.95
CA ALA A 58 -0.04 11.70 -27.61
C ALA A 58 0.91 11.04 -26.58
N HIS A 59 2.21 11.26 -26.74
CA HIS A 59 3.22 10.81 -25.78
C HIS A 59 3.00 11.41 -24.38
N GLU A 60 2.83 12.74 -24.28
CA GLU A 60 2.56 13.40 -23.00
C GLU A 60 1.27 12.89 -22.33
N LYS A 61 0.22 12.63 -23.11
CA LYS A 61 -1.03 12.03 -22.59
C LYS A 61 -0.79 10.63 -22.03
N GLN A 62 0.04 9.81 -22.68
CA GLN A 62 0.37 8.47 -22.19
C GLN A 62 1.22 8.53 -20.92
N LYS A 63 2.22 9.42 -20.87
CA LYS A 63 3.02 9.69 -19.68
C LYS A 63 2.14 10.07 -18.48
N ALA A 64 1.27 11.07 -18.66
CA ALA A 64 0.34 11.49 -17.62
C ALA A 64 -0.61 10.38 -17.16
N ARG A 65 -1.06 9.51 -18.08
CA ARG A 65 -1.89 8.35 -17.74
C ARG A 65 -1.15 7.34 -16.88
N ILE A 66 0.12 7.05 -17.18
CA ILE A 66 0.95 6.15 -16.38
C ILE A 66 1.16 6.73 -14.97
N GLU A 67 1.51 8.01 -14.87
CA GLU A 67 1.65 8.71 -13.58
C GLU A 67 0.36 8.62 -12.73
N SER A 68 -0.81 8.80 -13.35
CA SER A 68 -2.09 8.68 -12.65
C SER A 68 -2.37 7.26 -12.14
N ILE A 69 -2.02 6.23 -12.91
CA ILE A 69 -2.20 4.82 -12.50
C ILE A 69 -1.31 4.53 -11.29
N ILE A 70 -0.05 4.97 -11.33
CA ILE A 70 0.89 4.75 -10.23
C ILE A 70 0.43 5.45 -8.96
N LYS A 71 -0.04 6.70 -9.08
CA LYS A 71 -0.63 7.44 -7.96
C LYS A 71 -1.85 6.74 -7.36
N GLY A 72 -2.74 6.19 -8.19
CA GLY A 72 -3.90 5.43 -7.72
C GLY A 72 -3.52 4.17 -6.94
N LEU A 73 -2.49 3.47 -7.42
CA LEU A 73 -1.96 2.28 -6.75
C LEU A 73 -1.29 2.62 -5.41
N HIS A 74 -0.59 3.75 -5.30
CA HIS A 74 -0.09 4.24 -4.01
C HIS A 74 -1.24 4.48 -3.02
N GLY A 75 -2.30 5.16 -3.45
CA GLY A 75 -3.47 5.41 -2.60
C GLY A 75 -4.11 4.11 -2.10
N LEU A 76 -4.26 3.10 -2.98
CA LEU A 76 -4.78 1.79 -2.60
C LEU A 76 -3.90 1.09 -1.54
N ILE A 77 -2.57 1.17 -1.70
CA ILE A 77 -1.63 0.56 -0.74
C ILE A 77 -1.67 1.28 0.61
N ASP A 78 -1.72 2.62 0.62
CA ASP A 78 -1.82 3.43 1.83
C ASP A 78 -3.12 3.14 2.60
N ASP A 79 -4.24 3.05 1.88
CA ASP A 79 -5.55 2.73 2.45
C ASP A 79 -5.56 1.32 3.06
N PHE A 80 -4.95 0.35 2.36
CA PHE A 80 -4.85 -1.02 2.85
C PHE A 80 -3.91 -1.12 4.07
N GLY A 81 -2.75 -0.46 4.04
CA GLY A 81 -1.80 -0.43 5.16
C GLY A 81 -2.42 0.21 6.41
N THR A 82 -3.11 1.34 6.23
CA THR A 82 -3.83 2.03 7.32
C THR A 82 -4.95 1.17 7.90
N SER A 83 -5.76 0.56 7.04
CA SER A 83 -6.87 -0.30 7.48
C SER A 83 -6.36 -1.55 8.20
N THR A 84 -5.30 -2.16 7.70
CA THR A 84 -4.70 -3.36 8.30
C THR A 84 -4.05 -3.05 9.65
N SER A 85 -3.31 -1.94 9.78
CA SER A 85 -2.77 -1.50 11.08
C SER A 85 -3.88 -1.32 12.09
N LYS A 86 -4.96 -0.62 11.73
CA LYS A 86 -6.13 -0.41 12.61
C LYS A 86 -6.76 -1.72 13.08
N VAL A 87 -6.86 -2.73 12.19
CA VAL A 87 -7.40 -4.05 12.55
C VAL A 87 -6.44 -4.75 13.52
N ARG A 88 -5.14 -4.78 13.23
CA ARG A 88 -4.13 -5.37 14.11
C ARG A 88 -4.15 -4.74 15.50
N ASP A 89 -4.18 -3.41 15.58
CA ASP A 89 -4.16 -2.68 16.85
C ASP A 89 -5.40 -3.05 17.69
N LYS A 90 -6.59 -3.10 17.07
CA LYS A 90 -7.81 -3.59 17.75
C LYS A 90 -7.70 -5.03 18.26
N TYR A 91 -7.08 -5.91 17.50
CA TYR A 91 -6.86 -7.30 17.93
C TYR A 91 -5.89 -7.38 19.10
N SER A 92 -4.79 -6.64 19.06
CA SER A 92 -3.81 -6.58 20.15
C SER A 92 -4.44 -6.04 21.44
N ASP A 93 -5.23 -4.96 21.35
CA ASP A 93 -5.94 -4.39 22.49
C ASP A 93 -6.93 -5.39 23.11
N GLN A 94 -7.65 -6.15 22.28
CA GLN A 94 -8.57 -7.18 22.76
C GLN A 94 -7.86 -8.36 23.43
N GLU A 95 -6.72 -8.81 22.90
CA GLU A 95 -5.91 -9.84 23.56
C GLU A 95 -5.35 -9.36 24.90
N HIS A 96 -4.85 -8.13 24.97
CA HIS A 96 -4.40 -7.52 26.22
C HIS A 96 -5.51 -7.41 27.26
N ALA A 97 -6.70 -6.95 26.86
CA ALA A 97 -7.86 -6.85 27.74
C ALA A 97 -8.31 -8.23 28.25
N ASN A 98 -8.31 -9.25 27.38
CA ASN A 98 -8.64 -10.62 27.77
C ASN A 98 -7.57 -11.21 28.70
N ALA A 99 -6.27 -11.00 28.42
CA ALA A 99 -5.19 -11.46 29.28
C ALA A 99 -5.25 -10.82 30.68
N GLN A 100 -5.59 -9.54 30.78
CA GLN A 100 -5.82 -8.86 32.05
C GLN A 100 -7.06 -9.37 32.77
N GLY A 101 -8.17 -9.62 32.07
CA GLY A 101 -9.39 -10.19 32.65
C GLY A 101 -9.21 -11.62 33.17
N VAL A 102 -8.40 -12.44 32.48
CA VAL A 102 -8.08 -13.81 32.90
C VAL A 102 -7.06 -13.84 34.04
N SER A 103 -6.10 -12.92 34.08
CA SER A 103 -5.14 -12.79 35.19
C SER A 103 -5.75 -12.17 36.45
N ALA A 104 -6.89 -11.48 36.34
CA ALA A 104 -7.70 -11.00 37.47
C ALA A 104 -8.64 -12.06 38.06
N ALA A 105 -8.74 -13.27 37.47
CA ALA A 105 -9.46 -14.38 38.09
C ALA A 105 -8.66 -14.90 39.29
N PRO A 106 -9.18 -14.82 40.53
CA PRO A 106 -8.39 -15.11 41.73
C PRO A 106 -8.08 -16.61 41.82
N LYS A 107 -6.81 -16.94 42.06
CA LYS A 107 -6.42 -18.18 42.73
C LYS A 107 -7.00 -18.15 44.15
N GLY A 108 -8.23 -18.63 44.32
CA GLY A 108 -8.88 -18.69 45.62
C GLY A 108 -9.95 -19.77 45.65
N GLY A 109 -9.56 -20.97 46.08
CA GLY A 109 -10.47 -22.10 46.24
C GLY A 109 -9.75 -23.38 46.68
N SER A 110 -9.00 -23.30 47.78
CA SER A 110 -8.62 -24.46 48.59
C SER A 110 -9.40 -24.40 49.92
N ALA A 111 -9.71 -25.57 50.49
CA ALA A 111 -10.63 -25.87 51.59
C ALA A 111 -12.11 -25.94 51.14
N TYR A 112 -12.78 -27.09 51.15
CA TYR A 112 -12.85 -28.15 52.16
C TYR A 112 -12.94 -29.56 51.55
#